data_AF-A0A965BC78-F1
#
_entry.id   AF-A0A965BC78-F1
#
_cell.length_a   1.000
_cell.length_b   1.000
_cell.length_c   1.000
_cell.angle_alpha   90.00
_cell.angle_beta   90.00
_cell.angle_gamma   90.00
#
_symmetry.space_group_name_H-M   'P 1'
#
loop_
_entity.id
_entity.type
_entity.pdbx_description
1 polymer ?
#
loop_
_entity_poly.entity_id
_entity_poly.type
_entity_poly.pdbx_seq_one_letter_code
_entity_poly.pdbx_strand_id
1 'polypeptide(L)'
;MADTDQGVPGIGEGLRRAQLAAERTYLAWWRTALATVAVAIAIGRVLPDVLNTGTTWPYVVVGAGWGVLAIAIAAYAPFRQRRLREAIDEGAYAHPHQLALSVLSAGGIILMIASVALIIVSP
;
A
#
# COMPACT_ATOMS: atom_id res chain seq x y z
N MET A 1 11.47 -4.57 -46.28
CA MET A 1 10.86 -3.59 -45.36
C MET A 1 11.73 -3.58 -44.13
N ALA A 2 12.59 -2.58 -44.06
CA ALA A 2 13.76 -2.56 -43.18
C ALA A 2 13.33 -2.37 -41.72
N ASP A 3 13.76 -3.30 -40.86
CA ASP A 3 13.78 -3.09 -39.42
C ASP A 3 15.04 -2.27 -39.11
N THR A 4 14.91 -0.95 -39.29
CA THR A 4 15.85 0.04 -38.77
C THR A 4 15.55 0.23 -37.28
N ASP A 5 16.27 -0.48 -36.40
CA ASP A 5 16.69 0.05 -35.10
C ASP A 5 17.77 -0.84 -34.43
N GLN A 6 19.00 -0.83 -34.95
CA GLN A 6 20.15 -1.27 -34.14
C GLN A 6 20.56 -0.13 -33.20
N GLY A 7 19.70 0.17 -32.23
CA GLY A 7 20.08 0.93 -31.05
C GLY A 7 21.20 0.20 -30.32
N VAL A 8 22.19 0.95 -29.82
CA VAL A 8 23.40 0.45 -29.13
C VAL A 8 23.06 -0.80 -28.28
N PRO A 9 23.57 -2.00 -28.62
CA PRO A 9 23.21 -3.25 -27.95
C PRO A 9 23.58 -3.12 -26.46
N GLY A 10 22.56 -3.00 -25.60
CA GLY A 10 22.69 -2.82 -24.16
C GLY A 10 21.77 -1.75 -23.55
N ILE A 11 21.45 -0.67 -24.27
CA ILE A 11 20.62 0.43 -23.70
C ILE A 11 19.14 0.02 -23.61
N GLY A 12 18.57 -0.53 -24.68
CA GLY A 12 17.15 -0.95 -24.72
C GLY A 12 16.83 -2.08 -23.73
N GLU A 13 17.73 -3.05 -23.57
CA GLU A 13 17.58 -4.14 -22.59
C GLU A 13 17.70 -3.65 -21.15
N GLY A 14 18.57 -2.67 -20.90
CA GLY A 14 18.68 -2.00 -19.61
C GLY A 14 17.38 -1.31 -19.21
N LEU A 15 16.80 -0.54 -20.13
CA LEU A 15 15.54 0.17 -19.92
C LEU A 15 14.37 -0.79 -19.68
N ARG A 16 14.28 -1.87 -20.46
CA ARG A 16 13.25 -2.91 -20.30
C ARG A 16 13.35 -3.62 -18.94
N ARG A 17 14.55 -3.92 -18.47
CA ARG A 17 14.75 -4.51 -17.12
C ARG A 17 14.34 -3.55 -16.01
N ALA A 18 14.67 -2.26 -16.13
CA ALA A 18 14.27 -1.25 -15.17
C ALA A 18 12.74 -1.09 -15.13
N GLN A 19 12.08 -1.09 -16.29
CA GLN A 19 10.62 -1.03 -16.37
C GLN A 19 9.96 -2.24 -15.71
N LEU A 20 10.41 -3.46 -16.03
CA LEU A 20 9.88 -4.69 -15.41
C LEU A 20 10.07 -4.70 -13.88
N ALA A 21 11.15 -4.12 -13.37
CA ALA A 21 11.38 -4.00 -11.94
C ALA A 21 10.41 -3.00 -11.28
N ALA A 22 10.13 -1.88 -11.96
CA ALA A 22 9.15 -0.90 -11.52
C ALA A 22 7.73 -1.48 -11.50
N GLU A 23 7.34 -2.21 -12.55
CA GLU A 23 6.04 -2.90 -12.65
C GLU A 23 5.86 -3.95 -11.53
N ARG A 24 6.89 -4.75 -11.23
CA ARG A 24 6.85 -5.72 -10.13
C ARG A 24 6.64 -5.07 -8.77
N THR A 25 7.32 -3.95 -8.53
CA THR A 25 7.12 -3.20 -7.30
C THR A 25 5.69 -2.68 -7.26
N TYR A 26 5.19 -2.07 -8.32
CA TYR A 26 3.82 -1.57 -8.38
C TYR A 26 2.77 -2.65 -8.07
N LEU A 27 2.89 -3.85 -8.66
CA LEU A 27 1.99 -4.97 -8.39
C LEU A 27 2.10 -5.49 -6.95
N ALA A 28 3.30 -5.51 -6.38
CA ALA A 28 3.48 -5.90 -4.99
C ALA A 28 2.74 -4.95 -4.03
N TRP A 29 2.79 -3.64 -4.29
CA TRP A 29 2.07 -2.63 -3.51
C TRP A 29 0.56 -2.77 -3.65
N TRP A 30 0.07 -3.01 -4.88
CA TRP A 30 -1.34 -3.29 -5.12
C TRP A 30 -1.85 -4.52 -4.38
N ARG A 31 -1.06 -5.61 -4.42
CA ARG A 31 -1.41 -6.84 -3.71
C ARG A 31 -1.55 -6.60 -2.20
N THR A 32 -0.63 -5.83 -1.60
CA THR A 32 -0.73 -5.49 -0.17
C THR A 32 -1.94 -4.60 0.13
N ALA A 33 -2.25 -3.63 -0.73
CA ALA A 33 -3.43 -2.79 -0.55
C ALA A 33 -4.72 -3.60 -0.61
N LEU A 34 -4.87 -4.50 -1.60
CA LEU A 34 -6.05 -5.37 -1.73
C LEU A 34 -6.23 -6.31 -0.53
N ALA A 35 -5.14 -6.89 -0.02
CA ALA A 35 -5.20 -7.70 1.20
C ALA A 35 -5.67 -6.87 2.41
N THR A 36 -5.20 -5.63 2.51
CA THR A 36 -5.59 -4.69 3.57
C THR A 36 -7.08 -4.30 3.48
N VAL A 37 -7.61 -4.11 2.27
CA VAL A 37 -9.05 -3.90 2.04
C VAL A 37 -9.86 -5.13 2.46
N ALA A 38 -9.39 -6.35 2.14
CA ALA A 38 -10.08 -7.57 2.55
C ALA A 38 -10.17 -7.68 4.09
N VAL A 39 -9.09 -7.32 4.80
CA VAL A 39 -9.07 -7.27 6.27
C VAL A 39 -10.05 -6.22 6.81
N ALA A 40 -10.13 -5.04 6.19
CA ALA A 40 -11.08 -4.01 6.56
C ALA A 40 -12.54 -4.49 6.50
N ILE A 41 -12.89 -5.19 5.42
CA ILE A 41 -14.23 -5.77 5.23
C ILE A 41 -14.48 -6.89 6.24
N ALA A 42 -13.50 -7.77 6.42
CA ALA A 42 -13.60 -8.90 7.35
C ALA A 42 -13.87 -8.41 8.78
N ILE A 43 -13.12 -7.42 9.26
CA ILE A 43 -13.30 -6.90 10.62
C ILE A 43 -14.56 -6.03 10.71
N GLY A 44 -14.74 -5.09 9.78
CA GLY A 44 -15.80 -4.08 9.89
C GLY A 44 -17.21 -4.60 9.67
N ARG A 45 -17.37 -5.70 8.90
CA ARG A 45 -18.70 -6.22 8.54
C ARG A 45 -18.90 -7.69 8.86
N VAL A 46 -17.91 -8.54 8.60
CA VAL A 46 -18.08 -10.01 8.73
C VAL A 46 -17.98 -10.45 10.19
N LEU A 47 -16.98 -9.97 10.92
CA LEU A 47 -16.71 -10.35 12.30
C LEU A 47 -17.87 -10.07 13.27
N PRO A 48 -18.55 -8.90 13.26
CA PRO A 48 -19.69 -8.65 14.14
C PRO A 48 -20.89 -9.58 13.87
N ASP A 49 -21.11 -9.98 12.61
CA ASP A 49 -22.18 -10.93 12.26
C ASP A 49 -21.86 -12.35 12.77
N VAL A 50 -20.58 -12.75 12.74
CA VAL A 50 -20.13 -14.07 13.22
C VAL A 50 -20.18 -14.16 14.75
N LEU A 51 -19.83 -13.09 15.46
CA LEU A 51 -19.78 -13.05 16.93
C LEU A 51 -21.14 -12.74 17.59
N ASN A 52 -22.21 -12.51 16.81
CA ASN A 52 -23.56 -12.15 17.32
C ASN A 52 -23.53 -11.04 18.39
N THR A 53 -22.60 -10.10 18.27
CA THR A 53 -22.36 -9.08 19.29
C THR A 53 -23.37 -7.95 19.14
N GLY A 54 -24.07 -7.59 20.22
CA GLY A 54 -25.06 -6.50 20.21
C GLY A 54 -24.48 -5.10 19.95
N THR A 55 -23.15 -4.94 19.99
CA THR A 55 -22.45 -3.66 19.82
C THR A 55 -21.45 -3.73 18.66
N THR A 56 -21.84 -3.21 17.48
CA THR A 56 -21.07 -3.36 16.22
C THR A 56 -20.13 -2.19 15.90
N TRP A 57 -20.33 -1.03 16.53
CA TRP A 57 -19.55 0.18 16.25
C TRP A 57 -18.02 0.01 16.39
N PRO A 58 -17.47 -0.77 17.35
CA PRO A 58 -16.02 -0.88 17.51
C PRO A 58 -15.37 -1.55 16.29
N TYR A 59 -16.02 -2.60 15.77
CA TYR A 59 -15.58 -3.32 14.57
C TYR A 59 -15.58 -2.41 13.35
N VAL A 60 -16.62 -1.58 13.20
CA VAL A 60 -16.72 -0.61 12.10
C VAL A 60 -15.58 0.39 12.16
N VAL A 61 -15.21 0.89 13.34
CA VAL A 61 -14.10 1.83 13.52
C VAL A 61 -12.75 1.19 13.16
N VAL A 62 -12.49 -0.04 13.64
CA VAL A 62 -11.25 -0.75 13.32
C VAL A 62 -11.19 -1.11 11.82
N GLY A 63 -12.30 -1.57 11.24
CA GLY A 63 -12.43 -1.83 9.81
C GLY A 63 -12.20 -0.57 8.97
N ALA A 64 -12.77 0.58 9.37
CA ALA A 64 -12.51 1.86 8.72
C ALA A 64 -11.03 2.26 8.80
N GLY A 65 -10.37 2.01 9.94
CA GLY A 65 -8.93 2.21 10.11
C GLY A 65 -8.10 1.39 9.10
N TRP A 66 -8.41 0.10 8.95
CA TRP A 66 -7.81 -0.75 7.91
C TRP A 66 -8.10 -0.24 6.49
N GLY A 67 -9.30 0.29 6.23
CA GLY A 67 -9.67 0.91 4.96
C GLY A 67 -8.82 2.15 4.63
N VAL A 68 -8.63 3.04 5.61
CA VAL A 68 -7.75 4.20 5.48
C VAL A 68 -6.30 3.77 5.24
N LEU A 69 -5.83 2.75 5.97
CA LEU A 69 -4.50 2.18 5.76
C LEU A 69 -4.33 1.62 4.34
N ALA A 70 -5.34 0.92 3.82
CA ALA A 70 -5.32 0.38 2.47
C ALA A 70 -5.24 1.49 1.40
N ILE A 71 -6.02 2.56 1.57
CA ILE A 71 -5.95 3.75 0.71
C ILE A 71 -4.56 4.39 0.80
N ALA A 72 -3.99 4.51 1.99
CA ALA A 72 -2.64 5.05 2.18
C ALA A 72 -1.57 4.19 1.49
N ILE A 73 -1.62 2.86 1.62
CA ILE A 73 -0.71 1.93 0.91
C ILE A 73 -0.85 2.07 -0.60
N ALA A 74 -2.09 2.11 -1.11
CA ALA A 74 -2.35 2.26 -2.55
C ALA A 74 -1.90 3.62 -3.10
N ALA A 75 -2.11 4.71 -2.35
CA ALA A 75 -1.76 6.07 -2.75
C ALA A 75 -0.25 6.37 -2.65
N TYR A 76 0.48 5.71 -1.74
CA TYR A 76 1.92 5.92 -1.58
C TYR A 76 2.73 5.53 -2.83
N ALA A 77 2.27 4.51 -3.57
CA ALA A 77 2.95 3.99 -4.76
C ALA A 77 3.08 5.01 -5.91
N PRO A 78 2.00 5.64 -6.41
CA PRO A 78 2.09 6.66 -7.46
C PRO A 78 2.66 8.00 -6.95
N PHE A 79 2.43 8.35 -5.69
CA PHE A 79 2.90 9.62 -5.12
C PHE A 79 4.43 9.67 -5.01
N ARG A 80 5.07 8.53 -4.70
CA ARG A 80 6.52 8.37 -4.70
C ARG A 80 7.14 8.64 -6.08
N GLN A 81 6.51 8.24 -7.18
CA GLN A 81 7.06 8.46 -8.52
C GLN A 81 6.89 9.90 -9.00
N ARG A 82 5.77 10.56 -8.65
CA ARG A 82 5.51 11.95 -9.07
C ARG A 82 6.40 12.96 -8.34
N ARG A 83 6.51 12.85 -7.01
CA ARG A 83 7.38 13.74 -6.22
C ARG A 83 8.87 13.56 -6.51
N LEU A 84 9.30 12.36 -6.89
CA LEU A 84 10.69 12.12 -7.29
C LEU A 84 11.00 12.79 -8.64
N ARG A 85 10.04 12.81 -9.58
CA ARG A 85 10.20 13.52 -10.86
C ARG A 85 10.23 15.03 -10.67
N GLU A 86 9.35 15.58 -9.83
CA GLU A 86 9.36 17.01 -9.49
C GLU A 86 10.64 17.45 -8.75
N ALA A 87 11.14 16.66 -7.80
CA ALA A 87 12.37 16.99 -7.06
C ALA A 87 13.67 16.84 -7.89
N ILE A 88 13.67 15.96 -8.89
CA ILE A 88 14.79 15.81 -9.83
C ILE A 88 14.83 16.99 -10.81
N ASP A 89 13.68 17.50 -11.26
CA ASP A 89 13.61 18.71 -12.10
C ASP A 89 14.11 19.96 -11.35
N GLU A 90 13.98 20.00 -10.02
CA GLU A 90 14.52 21.09 -9.18
C GLU A 90 15.97 20.87 -8.70
N GLY A 91 16.61 19.75 -9.05
CA GLY A 91 18.01 19.46 -8.67
C GLY A 91 18.24 19.24 -7.17
N ALA A 92 17.18 19.05 -6.38
CA ALA A 92 17.25 18.90 -4.94
C ALA A 92 17.19 17.41 -4.54
N TYR A 93 18.16 16.96 -3.74
CA TYR A 93 18.11 15.66 -3.08
C TYR A 93 16.91 15.61 -2.12
N ALA A 94 15.78 15.08 -2.58
CA ALA A 94 14.64 14.80 -1.73
C ALA A 94 15.02 13.75 -0.69
N HIS A 95 15.14 14.17 0.57
CA HIS A 95 15.37 13.28 1.70
C HIS A 95 14.30 12.16 1.65
N PRO A 96 14.70 10.88 1.66
CA PRO A 96 13.76 9.77 1.59
C PRO A 96 12.73 9.92 2.71
N HIS A 97 11.44 9.87 2.37
CA HIS A 97 10.36 10.05 3.32
C HIS A 97 10.21 8.81 4.23
N GLN A 98 11.23 8.53 5.03
CA GLN A 98 11.27 7.47 6.05
C GLN A 98 10.07 7.62 6.99
N LEU A 99 9.67 8.87 7.25
CA LEU A 99 8.53 9.22 8.09
C LEU A 99 7.21 8.60 7.62
N ALA A 100 6.89 8.60 6.31
CA ALA A 100 5.68 7.93 5.83
C ALA A 100 5.76 6.41 5.95
N LEU A 101 6.91 5.81 5.64
CA LEU A 101 7.08 4.36 5.86
C LEU A 101 6.88 4.02 7.34
N SER A 102 7.50 4.77 8.25
CA SER A 102 7.36 4.58 9.69
C SER A 102 5.92 4.77 10.17
N VAL A 103 5.21 5.81 9.71
CA VAL A 103 3.81 6.06 10.08
C VAL A 103 2.90 4.94 9.56
N LEU A 104 3.10 4.47 8.33
CA LEU A 104 2.30 3.39 7.75
C LEU A 104 2.52 2.06 8.49
N SER A 105 3.78 1.74 8.82
CA SER A 105 4.12 0.56 9.62
C SER A 105 3.55 0.65 11.04
N ALA A 106 3.73 1.79 11.72
CA ALA A 106 3.19 2.01 13.06
C ALA A 106 1.66 1.93 13.07
N GLY A 107 1.00 2.55 12.09
CA GLY A 107 -0.45 2.49 11.93
C GLY A 107 -0.96 1.06 11.72
N GLY A 108 -0.29 0.28 10.87
CA GLY A 108 -0.62 -1.14 10.66
C GLY A 108 -0.48 -1.98 11.94
N ILE A 109 0.58 -1.76 12.73
CA ILE A 109 0.79 -2.45 14.00
C ILE A 109 -0.32 -2.08 15.02
N ILE A 110 -0.63 -0.80 15.14
CA ILE A 110 -1.70 -0.32 16.04
C ILE A 110 -3.03 -0.96 15.66
N LEU A 111 -3.36 -1.01 14.38
CA LEU A 111 -4.59 -1.64 13.90
C LEU A 111 -4.61 -3.15 14.14
N MET A 112 -3.49 -3.86 13.97
CA MET A 112 -3.39 -5.27 14.34
C MET A 112 -3.67 -5.50 15.82
N ILE A 113 -3.03 -4.72 16.70
CA ILE A 113 -3.24 -4.82 18.15
C ILE A 113 -4.70 -4.52 18.50
N ALA A 114 -5.26 -3.45 17.95
CA ALA A 114 -6.65 -3.08 18.16
C ALA A 114 -7.61 -4.21 17.73
N SER A 115 -7.35 -4.83 16.57
CA SER A 115 -8.16 -5.94 16.06
C SER A 115 -8.15 -7.15 17.01
N VAL A 116 -6.96 -7.54 17.49
CA VAL A 116 -6.81 -8.65 18.45
C VAL A 116 -7.48 -8.33 19.78
N ALA A 117 -7.28 -7.13 20.32
CA ALA A 117 -7.89 -6.71 21.57
C ALA A 117 -9.42 -6.73 21.48
N LEU A 118 -9.98 -6.29 20.34
CA LEU A 118 -11.41 -6.27 20.10
C LEU A 118 -11.99 -7.69 20.11
N ILE A 119 -11.35 -8.64 19.43
CA ILE A 119 -11.73 -10.06 19.42
C ILE A 119 -11.72 -10.65 20.85
N ILE A 120 -10.73 -10.31 21.68
CA ILE A 120 -10.63 -10.84 23.05
C ILE A 120 -11.71 -10.26 23.98
N VAL A 121 -12.04 -8.98 23.81
CA VAL A 121 -13.02 -8.28 24.66
C VAL A 121 -14.46 -8.63 24.29
N SER A 122 -14.69 -9.12 23.06
CA SER A 122 -15.98 -9.62 22.59
C SER A 122 -16.06 -11.17 22.67
N PRO A 123 -16.47 -11.74 23.80
CA PRO A 123 -16.66 -13.19 23.94
C PRO A 123 -17.83 -13.72 23.10
#